data_AF-A0A8T7HSZ7-F1
#
_entry.id   AF-A0A8T7HSZ7-F1
#
_cell.length_a   1.000
_cell.length_b   1.000
_cell.length_c   1.000
_cell.angle_alpha   90.00
_cell.angle_beta   90.00
_cell.angle_gamma   90.00
#
_symmetry.space_group_name_H-M   'P 1'
#
loop_
_entity.id
_entity.type
_entity.pdbx_description
1 polymer ?
#
loop_
_entity_poly.entity_id
_entity_poly.type
_entity_poly.pdbx_seq_one_letter_code
_entity_poly.pdbx_strand_id
1 'polypeptide(L)'
;METPDKETASEGPSAGEIDTEKSPLKKAYLIAIALLLVFLFISGMVGQHIFLILEGKVVSRTVQDNIVVMGNVTIAFSNGTMNTLKRLYLDNQEKEFKLCLTGERAGSLVNVTSIYQPKTYSRTPISVEAQICSGETVIELHTHPLLHCIFSDQDLRSFAIIKKRNPDVLMGLMCDRDRFSFVS
;
A
#
# COMPACT_ATOMS: atom_id res chain seq x y z
N MET A 1 28.67 -60.41 -58.05
CA MET A 1 27.42 -60.12 -58.76
C MET A 1 26.32 -60.41 -57.77
N GLU A 2 25.94 -59.41 -56.98
CA GLU A 2 24.74 -59.39 -56.14
C GLU A 2 24.20 -57.96 -56.22
N THR A 3 22.92 -57.88 -56.59
CA THR A 3 22.17 -56.67 -56.94
C THR A 3 21.66 -55.96 -55.69
N PRO A 4 21.48 -54.62 -55.74
CA PRO A 4 20.98 -53.84 -54.61
C PRO A 4 19.47 -54.00 -54.43
N ASP A 5 19.06 -54.23 -53.19
CA ASP A 5 17.66 -54.29 -52.79
C ASP A 5 17.01 -52.91 -52.84
N LYS A 6 15.83 -52.89 -53.46
CA LYS A 6 15.05 -51.71 -53.82
C LYS A 6 14.10 -51.39 -52.67
N GLU A 7 14.44 -50.39 -51.88
CA GLU A 7 13.64 -49.88 -50.76
C GLU A 7 12.39 -49.15 -51.30
N THR A 8 11.21 -49.75 -51.10
CA THR A 8 9.91 -49.19 -51.47
C THR A 8 9.47 -48.12 -50.47
N ALA A 9 9.41 -46.87 -50.93
CA ALA A 9 8.80 -45.76 -50.21
C ALA A 9 7.29 -45.97 -50.06
N SER A 10 6.82 -46.02 -48.82
CA SER A 10 5.40 -46.06 -48.44
C SER A 10 4.86 -44.62 -48.43
N GLU A 11 3.95 -44.31 -49.36
CA GLU A 11 3.22 -43.05 -49.38
C GLU A 11 2.29 -42.98 -48.16
N GLY A 12 2.65 -42.15 -47.20
CA GLY A 12 1.82 -41.86 -46.03
C GLY A 12 0.50 -41.20 -46.44
N PRO A 13 -0.59 -41.43 -45.70
CA PRO A 13 -1.92 -40.95 -46.05
C PRO A 13 -1.92 -39.42 -46.20
N SER A 14 -2.29 -38.98 -47.41
CA SER A 14 -2.55 -37.59 -47.77
C SER A 14 -3.48 -36.95 -46.74
N ALA A 15 -2.95 -36.03 -45.93
CA ALA A 15 -3.72 -35.24 -44.98
C ALA A 15 -4.79 -34.47 -45.75
N GLY A 16 -6.04 -34.93 -45.68
CA GLY A 16 -7.17 -34.25 -46.29
C GLY A 16 -7.27 -32.82 -45.76
N GLU A 17 -7.23 -31.85 -46.68
CA GLU A 17 -7.49 -30.44 -46.38
C GLU A 17 -8.92 -30.30 -45.90
N ILE A 18 -9.09 -30.15 -44.58
CA ILE A 18 -10.38 -29.79 -43.98
C ILE A 18 -10.58 -28.30 -44.26
N ASP A 19 -11.24 -27.99 -45.37
CA ASP A 19 -11.73 -26.65 -45.70
C ASP A 19 -12.76 -26.23 -44.65
N THR A 20 -12.27 -25.62 -43.58
CA THR A 20 -13.08 -25.06 -42.51
C THR A 20 -13.63 -23.74 -43.01
N GLU A 21 -14.84 -23.78 -43.56
CA GLU A 21 -15.61 -22.59 -43.95
C GLU A 21 -15.58 -21.55 -42.81
N LYS A 22 -14.84 -20.46 -43.03
CA LYS A 22 -14.52 -19.44 -42.01
C LYS A 22 -15.75 -18.57 -41.78
N SER A 23 -16.69 -19.06 -40.98
CA SER A 23 -17.84 -18.26 -40.55
C SER A 23 -17.35 -17.03 -39.75
N PRO A 24 -17.67 -15.80 -40.17
CA PRO A 24 -17.22 -14.57 -39.52
C PRO A 24 -17.73 -14.47 -38.06
N LEU A 25 -18.84 -15.13 -37.74
CA LEU A 25 -19.39 -15.23 -36.40
C LEU A 25 -18.47 -16.00 -35.44
N LYS A 26 -17.84 -17.09 -35.89
CA LYS A 26 -16.88 -17.85 -35.07
C LYS A 26 -15.68 -16.98 -34.71
N LYS A 27 -15.20 -16.17 -35.65
CA LYS A 27 -14.11 -15.22 -35.40
C LYS A 27 -14.50 -14.15 -34.39
N ALA A 28 -15.68 -13.55 -34.53
CA ALA A 28 -16.18 -12.54 -33.59
C ALA A 28 -16.36 -13.12 -32.17
N TYR A 29 -16.91 -14.33 -32.06
CA TYR A 29 -17.07 -15.04 -30.78
C TYR A 29 -15.71 -15.33 -30.10
N LEU A 30 -14.73 -15.83 -30.86
CA LEU A 30 -13.38 -16.06 -30.34
C LEU A 30 -12.71 -14.77 -29.86
N ILE A 31 -12.90 -13.65 -30.58
CA ILE A 31 -12.41 -12.33 -30.15
C ILE A 31 -13.10 -11.90 -28.85
N ALA A 32 -14.43 -12.05 -28.75
CA ALA A 32 -15.17 -11.69 -27.55
C ALA A 32 -14.71 -12.49 -26.32
N ILE A 33 -14.49 -13.81 -26.48
CA ILE A 33 -13.91 -14.63 -25.41
C ILE A 33 -12.51 -14.16 -25.05
N ALA A 34 -11.65 -13.90 -26.04
CA ALA A 34 -10.29 -13.44 -25.79
C ALA A 34 -10.28 -12.12 -24.99
N LEU A 35 -11.13 -11.16 -25.37
CA LEU A 35 -11.30 -9.90 -24.64
C LEU A 35 -11.83 -10.12 -23.22
N LEU A 36 -12.78 -11.02 -23.02
CA LEU A 36 -13.29 -11.35 -21.70
C LEU A 36 -12.18 -11.97 -20.82
N LEU A 37 -11.38 -12.88 -21.37
CA LEU A 37 -10.26 -13.49 -20.63
C LEU A 37 -9.19 -12.47 -20.27
N VAL A 38 -8.84 -11.56 -21.19
CA VAL A 38 -7.91 -10.45 -20.91
C VAL A 38 -8.49 -9.53 -19.84
N PHE A 39 -9.77 -9.20 -19.91
CA PHE A 39 -10.45 -8.40 -18.90
C PHE A 39 -10.42 -9.07 -17.52
N LEU A 40 -10.74 -10.36 -17.44
CA LEU A 40 -10.69 -11.12 -16.18
C LEU A 40 -9.27 -11.20 -15.62
N PHE A 41 -8.26 -11.37 -16.48
CA PHE A 41 -6.86 -11.37 -16.07
C PHE A 41 -6.43 -10.02 -15.48
N ILE A 42 -6.73 -8.92 -16.18
CA ILE A 42 -6.45 -7.56 -15.70
C ILE A 42 -7.22 -7.28 -14.40
N SER A 43 -8.50 -7.65 -14.33
CA SER A 43 -9.33 -7.46 -13.15
C SER A 43 -8.79 -8.24 -11.95
N GLY A 44 -8.26 -9.45 -12.14
CA GLY A 44 -7.66 -10.25 -11.09
C GLY A 44 -6.37 -9.62 -10.53
N MET A 45 -5.49 -9.13 -11.41
CA MET A 45 -4.25 -8.47 -11.01
C MET A 45 -4.50 -7.11 -10.32
N VAL A 46 -5.39 -6.30 -10.91
CA VAL A 46 -5.60 -4.92 -10.46
C VAL A 46 -6.56 -4.85 -9.26
N GLY A 47 -7.52 -5.76 -9.18
CA GLY A 47 -8.57 -5.74 -8.15
C GLY A 47 -8.01 -5.71 -6.74
N GLN A 48 -7.05 -6.60 -6.42
CA GLN A 48 -6.46 -6.70 -5.08
C GLN A 48 -5.80 -5.39 -4.63
N HIS A 49 -5.07 -4.72 -5.52
CA HIS A 49 -4.40 -3.46 -5.21
C HIS A 49 -5.38 -2.27 -5.09
N ILE A 50 -6.43 -2.25 -5.92
CA ILE A 50 -7.44 -1.18 -5.86
C ILE A 50 -8.20 -1.22 -4.53
N PHE A 51 -8.58 -2.40 -4.05
CA PHE A 51 -9.33 -2.51 -2.79
C PHE A 51 -8.53 -1.95 -1.61
N LEU A 52 -7.22 -2.24 -1.51
CA LEU A 52 -6.35 -1.70 -0.47
C LEU A 52 -6.26 -0.17 -0.50
N ILE A 53 -6.17 0.43 -1.68
CA ILE A 53 -6.15 1.90 -1.84
C ILE A 53 -7.48 2.52 -1.43
N LEU A 54 -8.60 1.89 -1.78
CA LEU A 54 -9.93 2.36 -1.42
C LEU A 54 -10.14 2.30 0.10
N GLU A 55 -9.80 1.17 0.74
CA GLU A 55 -9.86 1.03 2.19
C GLU A 55 -8.99 2.08 2.88
N GLY A 56 -7.76 2.29 2.40
CA GLY A 56 -6.86 3.34 2.88
C GLY A 56 -7.50 4.73 2.82
N LYS A 57 -8.21 5.06 1.74
CA LYS A 57 -8.93 6.34 1.61
C LYS A 57 -10.13 6.47 2.55
N VAL A 58 -10.82 5.38 2.86
CA VAL A 58 -11.98 5.37 3.76
C VAL A 58 -11.56 5.60 5.21
N VAL A 59 -10.46 4.98 5.65
CA VAL A 59 -10.00 5.08 7.05
C VAL A 59 -9.18 6.34 7.33
N SER A 60 -8.53 6.90 6.31
CA SER A 60 -7.70 8.09 6.46
C SER A 60 -8.49 9.40 6.36
N ARG A 61 -7.87 10.48 6.83
CA ARG A 61 -8.37 11.86 6.70
C ARG A 61 -7.31 12.76 6.12
N THR A 62 -7.77 13.76 5.38
CA THR A 62 -6.92 14.79 4.81
C THR A 62 -6.74 15.94 5.80
N VAL A 63 -5.53 16.49 5.90
CA VAL A 63 -5.25 17.67 6.72
C VAL A 63 -5.84 18.91 6.05
N GLN A 64 -6.65 19.67 6.77
CA GLN A 64 -7.16 20.97 6.35
C GLN A 64 -6.71 22.02 7.36
N ASP A 65 -6.07 23.08 6.89
CA ASP A 65 -5.59 24.18 7.75
C ASP A 65 -4.72 23.73 8.94
N ASN A 66 -3.84 22.75 8.70
CA ASN A 66 -2.98 22.12 9.73
C ASN A 66 -3.77 21.41 10.84
N ILE A 67 -5.02 21.00 10.56
CA ILE A 67 -5.89 20.28 11.49
C ILE A 67 -6.32 18.96 10.85
N VAL A 68 -6.36 17.90 11.67
CA VAL A 68 -6.96 16.61 11.34
C VAL A 68 -8.01 16.26 12.39
N VAL A 69 -9.23 16.00 11.94
CA VAL A 69 -10.35 15.59 12.81
C VAL A 69 -10.63 14.11 12.61
N MET A 70 -10.51 13.32 13.68
CA MET A 70 -10.69 11.86 13.69
C MET A 70 -11.66 11.47 14.80
N GLY A 71 -12.93 11.28 14.45
CA GLY A 71 -13.97 10.95 15.42
C GLY A 71 -14.11 12.08 16.46
N ASN A 72 -13.75 11.79 17.71
CA ASN A 72 -13.77 12.75 18.82
C ASN A 72 -12.41 13.39 19.11
N VAL A 73 -11.35 13.09 18.36
CA VAL A 73 -10.01 13.66 18.56
C VAL A 73 -9.70 14.67 17.45
N THR A 74 -9.18 15.83 17.83
CA THR A 74 -8.69 16.87 16.92
C THR A 74 -7.18 17.01 17.10
N ILE A 75 -6.43 16.89 16.02
CA ILE A 75 -4.98 17.04 16.00
C ILE A 75 -4.66 18.33 15.27
N ALA A 76 -4.01 19.27 15.96
CA ALA A 76 -3.57 20.54 15.42
C ALA A 76 -2.04 20.54 15.31
N PHE A 77 -1.51 20.92 14.16
CA PHE A 77 -0.08 21.02 13.89
C PHE A 77 0.37 22.49 13.97
N SER A 78 1.08 22.83 15.06
CA SER A 78 1.60 24.17 15.32
C SER A 78 3.05 24.33 14.89
N ASN A 79 3.60 25.55 14.92
CA ASN A 79 5.04 25.83 14.69
C ASN A 79 5.60 25.30 13.35
N GLY A 80 4.76 25.19 12.31
CA GLY A 80 5.18 24.66 11.02
C GLY A 80 5.52 23.16 11.03
N THR A 81 5.13 22.42 12.07
CA THR A 81 5.32 20.96 12.18
C THR A 81 4.74 20.23 10.97
N MET A 82 3.56 20.64 10.48
CA MET A 82 2.95 20.05 9.28
C MET A 82 3.82 20.18 8.03
N ASN A 83 4.48 21.34 7.82
CA ASN A 83 5.39 21.54 6.69
C ASN A 83 6.66 20.69 6.85
N THR A 84 7.14 20.53 8.08
CA THR A 84 8.26 19.63 8.38
C THR A 84 7.89 18.18 8.09
N LEU A 85 6.70 17.70 8.47
CA LEU A 85 6.21 16.36 8.15
C LEU A 85 6.14 16.13 6.64
N LYS A 86 5.54 17.08 5.90
CA LYS A 86 5.45 17.02 4.43
C LYS A 86 6.81 16.83 3.78
N ARG A 87 7.79 17.63 4.21
CA ARG A 87 9.16 17.55 3.70
C ARG A 87 9.79 16.20 4.04
N LEU A 88 9.75 15.77 5.31
CA LEU A 88 10.32 14.49 5.73
C LEU A 88 9.71 13.30 4.96
N TYR A 89 8.39 13.34 4.72
CA TYR A 89 7.69 12.33 3.92
C TYR A 89 8.19 12.31 2.47
N LEU A 90 8.26 13.47 1.82
CA LEU A 90 8.75 13.59 0.44
C LEU A 90 10.20 13.15 0.29
N ASP A 91 11.05 13.47 1.27
CA ASP A 91 12.46 13.10 1.28
C ASP A 91 12.68 11.59 1.51
N ASN A 92 11.65 10.83 1.91
CA ASN A 92 11.74 9.41 2.30
C ASN A 92 10.64 8.53 1.68
N GLN A 93 10.04 8.89 0.55
CA GLN A 93 8.90 8.14 -0.03
C GLN A 93 9.18 6.66 -0.33
N GLU A 94 10.45 6.30 -0.55
CA GLU A 94 10.84 4.92 -0.88
C GLU A 94 10.88 3.98 0.33
N LYS A 95 10.85 4.52 1.56
CA LYS A 95 11.15 3.75 2.78
C LYS A 95 10.32 4.22 3.95
N GLU A 96 9.74 3.27 4.69
CA GLU A 96 9.05 3.57 5.93
C GLU A 96 9.99 4.19 6.97
N PHE A 97 9.53 5.21 7.67
CA PHE A 97 10.27 5.78 8.78
C PHE A 97 9.32 6.15 9.91
N LYS A 98 9.91 6.31 11.10
CA LYS A 98 9.20 6.62 12.33
C LYS A 98 9.53 8.03 12.78
N LEU A 99 8.55 8.72 13.34
CA LEU A 99 8.65 10.04 13.93
C LEU A 99 7.93 10.05 15.28
N CYS A 100 8.48 10.79 16.22
CA CYS A 100 7.88 11.05 17.51
C CYS A 100 7.42 12.51 17.52
N LEU A 101 6.13 12.72 17.69
CA LEU A 101 5.51 14.04 17.70
C LEU A 101 5.21 14.40 19.14
N THR A 102 5.74 15.53 19.59
CA THR A 102 5.58 16.02 20.96
C THR A 102 4.74 17.29 20.98
N GLY A 103 4.15 17.55 22.13
CA GLY A 103 3.24 18.67 22.31
C GLY A 103 2.33 18.44 23.51
N GLU A 104 1.12 18.98 23.43
CA GLU A 104 0.19 19.02 24.55
C GLU A 104 -1.13 18.35 24.19
N ARG A 105 -1.74 17.67 25.17
CA ARG A 105 -3.09 17.13 25.07
C ARG A 105 -4.00 17.84 26.06
N ALA A 106 -5.09 18.40 25.56
CA ALA A 106 -6.15 19.01 26.34
C ALA A 106 -7.50 18.39 25.95
N GLY A 107 -7.89 17.32 26.64
CA GLY A 107 -9.09 16.55 26.32
C GLY A 107 -9.01 15.91 24.93
N SER A 108 -9.94 16.28 24.04
CA SER A 108 -9.96 15.83 22.64
C SER A 108 -8.96 16.52 21.73
N LEU A 109 -8.36 17.63 22.16
CA LEU A 109 -7.40 18.39 21.37
C LEU A 109 -5.98 17.90 21.65
N VAL A 110 -5.25 17.55 20.58
CA VAL A 110 -3.83 17.25 20.59
C VAL A 110 -3.12 18.33 19.77
N ASN A 111 -2.35 19.18 20.43
CA ASN A 111 -1.57 20.22 19.79
C ASN A 111 -0.11 19.78 19.63
N VAL A 112 0.30 19.48 18.40
CA VAL A 112 1.66 19.06 18.05
C VAL A 112 2.54 20.29 17.83
N THR A 113 3.60 20.43 18.63
CA THR A 113 4.48 21.60 18.61
C THR A 113 5.89 21.28 18.14
N SER A 114 6.31 20.02 18.20
CA SER A 114 7.61 19.57 17.69
C SER A 114 7.60 18.13 17.18
N ILE A 115 8.62 17.81 16.38
CA ILE A 115 8.83 16.51 15.75
C ILE A 115 10.30 16.15 15.92
N TYR A 116 10.58 14.90 16.24
CA TYR A 116 11.92 14.36 16.11
C TYR A 116 11.89 12.94 15.55
N GLN A 117 12.97 12.55 14.87
CA GLN A 117 13.14 11.20 14.33
C GLN A 117 13.97 10.39 15.33
N PRO A 118 13.44 9.30 15.93
CA PRO A 118 14.22 8.43 16.79
C PRO A 118 15.31 7.70 15.99
N LYS A 119 16.34 7.22 16.69
CA LYS A 119 17.41 6.43 16.07
C LYS A 119 16.82 5.16 15.44
N THR A 120 16.96 5.02 14.12
CA THR A 120 16.57 3.81 13.39
C THR A 120 17.62 2.71 13.57
N TYR A 121 17.20 1.51 13.96
CA TYR A 121 18.06 0.34 14.09
C TYR A 121 18.02 -0.52 12.81
N SER A 122 16.83 -0.70 12.24
CA SER A 122 16.61 -1.46 11.02
C SER A 122 15.49 -0.85 10.20
N ARG A 123 15.59 -0.94 8.88
CA ARG A 123 14.59 -0.43 7.95
C ARG A 123 14.52 -1.33 6.72
N THR A 124 13.35 -1.90 6.47
CA THR A 124 12.99 -2.62 5.26
C THR A 124 11.88 -1.85 4.53
N PRO A 125 11.50 -2.24 3.30
CA PRO A 125 10.37 -1.62 2.61
C PRO A 125 9.01 -1.77 3.33
N ILE A 126 8.89 -2.72 4.26
CA ILE A 126 7.63 -3.09 4.95
C ILE A 126 7.74 -3.05 6.47
N SER A 127 8.87 -2.58 7.02
CA SER A 127 9.05 -2.49 8.46
C SER A 127 10.14 -1.49 8.83
N VAL A 128 9.91 -0.77 9.92
CA VAL A 128 10.91 0.08 10.55
C VAL A 128 11.05 -0.26 12.03
N GLU A 129 12.27 -0.57 12.44
CA GLU A 129 12.63 -0.75 13.85
C GLU A 129 13.47 0.45 14.29
N ALA A 130 13.00 1.15 15.32
CA ALA A 130 13.64 2.35 15.82
C ALA A 130 13.52 2.45 17.35
N GLN A 131 14.32 3.33 17.93
CA GLN A 131 14.25 3.68 19.34
C GLN A 131 12.82 4.08 19.71
N ILE A 132 12.40 3.66 20.91
CA ILE A 132 11.09 4.00 21.47
C ILE A 132 11.04 5.52 21.69
N CYS A 133 9.90 6.12 21.38
CA CYS A 133 9.66 7.54 21.62
C CYS A 133 9.71 7.88 23.13
N SER A 134 9.99 9.14 23.45
CA SER A 134 10.02 9.62 24.83
C SER A 134 8.60 9.62 25.42
N GLY A 135 8.49 9.65 26.75
CA GLY A 135 7.20 9.74 27.43
C GLY A 135 6.40 11.02 27.09
N GLU A 136 7.07 12.06 26.60
CA GLU A 136 6.48 13.34 26.18
C GLU A 136 5.83 13.28 24.79
N THR A 137 5.95 12.14 24.10
CA THR A 137 5.37 11.94 22.77
C THR A 137 3.86 11.80 22.87
N VAL A 138 3.14 12.67 22.16
CA VAL A 138 1.67 12.64 22.09
C VAL A 138 1.19 11.80 20.90
N ILE A 139 1.97 11.72 19.82
CA ILE A 139 1.68 10.87 18.67
C ILE A 139 2.97 10.14 18.27
N GLU A 140 2.90 8.82 18.24
CA GLU A 140 3.91 7.98 17.58
C GLU A 140 3.49 7.77 16.13
N LEU A 141 4.20 8.42 15.20
CA LEU A 141 3.87 8.43 13.79
C LEU A 141 4.84 7.52 13.03
N HIS A 142 4.35 6.71 12.11
CA HIS A 142 5.18 6.14 11.05
C HIS A 142 4.57 6.38 9.68
N THR A 143 5.34 6.10 8.63
CA THR A 143 4.90 6.29 7.25
C THR A 143 4.75 4.97 6.53
N HIS A 144 3.76 4.88 5.64
CA HIS A 144 3.64 3.78 4.67
C HIS A 144 3.84 4.31 3.24
N PRO A 145 4.13 3.42 2.28
CA PRO A 145 4.10 3.76 0.86
C PRO A 145 2.79 4.44 0.44
N LEU A 146 2.87 5.19 -0.66
CA LEU A 146 1.79 6.03 -1.18
C LEU A 146 0.44 5.29 -1.22
N LEU A 147 -0.59 5.88 -0.60
CA LEU A 147 -1.99 5.41 -0.54
C LEU A 147 -2.26 4.14 0.30
N HIS A 148 -1.27 3.58 0.97
CA HIS A 148 -1.47 2.50 1.94
C HIS A 148 -1.66 3.11 3.33
N CYS A 149 -2.90 3.40 3.72
CA CYS A 149 -3.21 4.11 4.98
C CYS A 149 -3.81 3.21 6.06
N ILE A 150 -3.43 1.93 6.09
CA ILE A 150 -4.00 0.92 6.97
C ILE A 150 -2.89 0.37 7.87
N PHE A 151 -3.12 0.38 9.17
CA PHE A 151 -2.19 -0.22 10.13
C PHE A 151 -2.13 -1.74 9.93
N SER A 152 -0.92 -2.29 9.90
CA SER A 152 -0.73 -3.74 9.91
C SER A 152 -1.05 -4.32 11.30
N ASP A 153 -1.28 -5.62 11.39
CA ASP A 153 -1.43 -6.28 12.70
C ASP A 153 -0.18 -6.13 13.57
N GLN A 154 1.00 -6.02 12.94
CA GLN A 154 2.26 -5.78 13.62
C GLN A 154 2.32 -4.36 14.21
N ASP A 155 1.81 -3.37 13.49
CA ASP A 155 1.70 -1.99 13.97
C ASP A 155 0.82 -1.94 15.22
N LEU A 156 -0.37 -2.56 15.16
CA LEU A 156 -1.32 -2.59 16.28
C LEU A 156 -0.77 -3.33 17.51
N ARG A 157 -0.06 -4.45 17.32
CA ARG A 157 0.60 -5.16 18.43
C ARG A 157 1.71 -4.35 19.06
N SER A 158 2.53 -3.68 18.25
CA SER A 158 3.60 -2.80 18.74
C SER A 158 3.02 -1.63 19.54
N PHE A 159 1.98 -1.01 19.00
CA PHE A 159 1.29 0.08 19.67
C PHE A 159 0.67 -0.31 21.00
N ALA A 160 0.08 -1.52 21.11
CA ALA A 160 -0.45 -2.02 22.37
C ALA A 160 0.61 -2.10 23.49
N ILE A 161 1.89 -2.30 23.15
CA ILE A 161 3.00 -2.29 24.11
C ILE A 161 3.34 -0.85 24.53
N ILE A 162 3.36 0.08 23.57
CA ILE A 162 3.64 1.50 23.81
C ILE A 162 2.54 2.13 24.67
N LYS A 163 1.27 1.78 24.38
CA LYS A 163 0.09 2.24 25.10
C LYS A 163 0.11 1.88 26.59
N LYS A 164 0.72 0.75 26.96
CA LYS A 164 0.92 0.37 28.37
C LYS A 164 1.84 1.33 29.13
N ARG A 165 2.76 2.00 28.43
CA ARG A 165 3.71 2.96 29.01
C ARG A 165 3.20 4.39 28.97
N ASN A 166 2.48 4.73 27.90
CA ASN A 166 1.84 6.02 27.73
C ASN A 166 0.38 5.79 27.26
N PRO A 167 -0.59 5.73 28.19
CA PRO A 167 -2.01 5.53 27.86
C PRO A 167 -2.62 6.65 27.04
N ASP A 168 -1.96 7.79 26.91
CA ASP A 168 -2.45 8.93 26.15
C ASP A 168 -1.86 9.02 24.73
N VAL A 169 -0.78 8.30 24.43
CA VAL A 169 -0.18 8.34 23.10
C VAL A 169 -1.14 7.86 22.02
N LEU A 170 -1.16 8.54 20.88
CA LEU A 170 -1.86 8.09 19.68
C LEU A 170 -0.88 7.41 18.73
N MET A 171 -1.34 6.41 18.00
CA MET A 171 -0.63 5.91 16.82
C MET A 171 -1.08 6.73 15.61
N GLY A 172 -0.13 7.29 14.89
CA GLY A 172 -0.37 7.95 13.62
C GLY A 172 0.25 7.14 12.48
N LEU A 173 -0.41 7.17 11.33
CA LEU A 173 0.13 6.68 10.06
C LEU A 173 0.00 7.75 8.99
N MET A 174 1.10 8.12 8.35
CA MET A 174 1.12 9.04 7.20
C MET A 174 1.36 8.26 5.91
N CYS A 175 0.43 8.37 4.96
CA CYS A 175 0.44 7.61 3.70
C CYS A 175 0.37 8.51 2.45
N ASP A 176 0.30 9.82 2.65
CA ASP A 176 0.44 10.86 1.63
C ASP A 176 0.85 12.18 2.32
N ARG A 177 1.20 13.20 1.54
CA ARG A 177 1.63 14.54 2.00
C ARG A 177 0.66 15.19 2.98
N ASP A 178 -0.62 14.91 2.85
CA ASP A 178 -1.68 15.51 3.64
C ASP A 178 -2.67 14.47 4.16
N ARG A 179 -2.31 13.18 4.17
CA ARG A 179 -3.24 12.10 4.52
C ARG A 179 -2.73 11.25 5.66
N PHE A 180 -3.58 11.12 6.68
CA PHE A 180 -3.25 10.47 7.93
C PHE A 180 -4.34 9.50 8.37
N SER A 181 -3.94 8.42 9.03
CA SER A 181 -4.82 7.56 9.83
C SER A 181 -4.33 7.59 11.27
N PHE A 182 -5.26 7.52 12.23
CA PHE A 182 -4.94 7.57 13.64
C PHE A 182 -5.71 6.51 14.41
N VAL A 183 -5.05 5.91 15.40
CA VAL A 183 -5.64 4.99 16.38
C VAL A 183 -5.28 5.47 17.77
N SER A 184 -6.26 5.45 18.67
CA SER A 184 -6.12 5.81 20.07
C SER A 184 -6.02 4.58 20.95
#